data_AF-A0A941VI13-F1
#
_entry.id   AF-A0A941VI13-F1
#
_cell.length_a   1.000
_cell.length_b   1.000
_cell.length_c   1.000
_cell.angle_alpha   90.00
_cell.angle_beta   90.00
_cell.angle_gamma   90.00
#
_symmetry.space_group_name_H-M   'P 1'
#
loop_
_entity.id
_entity.type
_entity.pdbx_description
1 polymer ?
#
loop_
_entity_poly.entity_id
_entity_poly.type
_entity_poly.pdbx_seq_one_letter_code
_entity_poly.pdbx_strand_id
1 'polypeptide(L)' 'MHDAVTLEAKGLPTAVIVTSEFTLEAATQRDALGMTGLDAVVIRHPLSSLTATEIAGRIADAVPQIESVWLTGKAAS' A
#
# COMPACT_ATOMS: atom_id res chain seq x y z
N MET A 1 0.01 8.67 -0.35
CA MET A 1 -0.06 8.48 -1.82
C MET A 1 0.87 9.40 -2.60
N HIS A 2 0.95 10.70 -2.27
CA HIS A 2 1.74 11.69 -3.02
C HIS A 2 3.19 11.28 -3.35
N ASP A 3 3.93 10.76 -2.36
CA ASP A 3 5.32 10.34 -2.58
C ASP A 3 5.42 9.17 -3.55
N ALA A 4 4.51 8.19 -3.45
CA ALA A 4 4.49 7.07 -4.40
C ALA A 4 4.17 7.53 -5.81
N VAL A 5 3.24 8.47 -5.98
CA VAL A 5 2.99 9.10 -7.29
C VAL A 5 4.24 9.76 -7.86
N THR A 6 5.00 10.46 -7.01
CA THR A 6 6.25 11.12 -7.41
C THR A 6 7.34 10.11 -7.79
N LEU A 7 7.41 8.97 -7.11
CA LEU A 7 8.40 7.91 -7.38
C LEU A 7 8.04 7.12 -8.64
N GLU A 8 6.78 6.74 -8.80
CA GLU A 8 6.26 6.08 -10.01
C GLU A 8 6.45 6.94 -11.26
N ALA A 9 6.22 8.25 -11.16
CA ALA A 9 6.49 9.20 -12.25
C ALA A 9 7.98 9.26 -12.66
N LYS A 10 8.90 8.77 -11.81
CA LYS A 10 10.33 8.65 -12.09
C LYS A 10 10.73 7.23 -12.54
N GLY A 11 9.77 6.34 -12.75
CA GLY A 11 10.02 4.95 -13.12
C GLY A 11 10.53 4.09 -11.96
N LEU A 12 10.24 4.46 -10.71
CA LEU A 12 10.59 3.68 -9.52
C LEU A 12 9.34 2.95 -9.00
N PRO A 13 9.25 1.61 -9.17
CA PRO A 13 8.15 0.83 -8.62
C PRO A 13 8.01 1.02 -7.12
N THR A 14 6.82 1.42 -6.66
CA THR A 14 6.55 1.85 -5.29
C THR A 14 5.25 1.27 -4.77
N ALA A 15 5.32 0.55 -3.64
CA ALA A 15 4.15 0.07 -2.93
C ALA A 15 3.88 0.95 -1.71
N VAL A 16 2.68 1.53 -1.62
CA VAL A 16 2.22 2.27 -0.44
C VAL A 16 1.55 1.30 0.51
N ILE A 17 2.03 1.20 1.74
CA ILE A 17 1.43 0.35 2.78
C ILE A 17 0.61 1.22 3.73
N VAL A 18 -0.66 0.88 3.94
CA VAL A 18 -1.56 1.53 4.90
C VAL A 18 -2.23 0.50 5.80
N THR A 19 -2.72 0.92 6.97
CA THR A 19 -3.61 0.07 7.76
C THR A 19 -5.06 0.18 7.28
N SER A 20 -5.90 -0.80 7.60
CA SER A 20 -7.32 -0.86 7.19
C SER A 20 -8.11 0.43 7.41
N GLU A 21 -7.77 1.20 8.45
CA GLU A 21 -8.41 2.48 8.79
C GLU A 21 -8.21 3.58 7.75
N PHE A 22 -7.22 3.45 6.85
CA PHE A 22 -6.85 4.49 5.87
C PHE A 22 -7.19 4.13 4.42
N THR A 23 -8.04 3.12 4.22
CA THR A 23 -8.39 2.65 2.88
C THR A 23 -9.12 3.71 2.06
N LEU A 24 -10.03 4.45 2.69
CA LEU A 24 -10.77 5.53 2.04
C LEU A 24 -9.86 6.71 1.68
N GLU A 25 -8.97 7.10 2.59
CA GLU A 25 -8.02 8.20 2.40
C GLU A 25 -7.02 7.88 1.30
N ALA A 26 -6.51 6.65 1.25
CA ALA A 26 -5.63 6.19 0.19
C ALA A 26 -6.32 6.23 -1.18
N ALA A 27 -7.58 5.75 -1.26
CA ALA A 27 -8.38 5.82 -2.48
C ALA A 27 -8.69 7.28 -2.89
N THR A 28 -9.06 8.13 -1.94
CA THR A 28 -9.35 9.54 -2.21
C THR A 28 -8.11 10.26 -2.76
N GLN A 29 -6.94 10.02 -2.16
CA GLN A 29 -5.71 10.67 -2.59
C GLN A 29 -5.23 10.18 -3.96
N ARG A 30 -5.30 8.88 -4.27
CA ARG A 30 -4.87 8.40 -5.60
C ARG A 30 -5.77 8.93 -6.71
N ASP A 31 -7.07 9.03 -6.44
CA ASP A 31 -8.04 9.53 -7.41
C ASP A 31 -7.78 11.02 -7.67
N ALA A 32 -7.57 11.81 -6.61
CA ALA A 32 -7.20 13.22 -6.71
C ALA A 32 -5.88 13.46 -7.45
N LEU A 33 -4.93 12.51 -7.38
CA LEU A 33 -3.64 12.56 -8.05
C LEU A 33 -3.66 11.95 -9.46
N GLY A 34 -4.81 11.45 -9.94
CA GLY A 34 -4.95 10.83 -11.26
C GLY A 34 -4.29 9.44 -11.38
N MET A 35 -3.95 8.80 -10.27
CA MET A 35 -3.31 7.48 -10.22
C MET A 35 -4.27 6.38 -9.77
N THR A 36 -5.43 6.29 -10.43
CA THR A 36 -6.47 5.27 -10.18
C THR A 36 -5.99 3.84 -10.46
N GLY A 37 -4.89 3.69 -11.21
CA GLY A 37 -4.23 2.42 -11.46
C GLY A 37 -3.42 1.88 -10.29
N LEU A 38 -3.06 2.71 -9.30
CA LEU A 38 -2.18 2.33 -8.18
C LEU A 38 -2.99 2.06 -6.91
N ASP A 39 -3.03 0.80 -6.50
CA ASP A 39 -3.61 0.38 -5.23
C ASP A 39 -2.60 0.45 -4.09
N ALA A 40 -3.10 0.79 -2.90
CA ALA A 40 -2.34 0.67 -1.68
C ALA A 40 -2.38 -0.78 -1.18
N VAL A 41 -1.27 -1.25 -0.64
CA VAL A 41 -1.18 -2.47 0.14
C VAL A 41 -1.86 -2.23 1.48
N VAL A 42 -2.81 -3.08 1.84
CA VAL A 42 -3.59 -2.93 3.07
C VAL A 42 -3.19 -4.00 4.06
N ILE A 43 -2.71 -3.57 5.22
CA ILE A 43 -2.48 -4.44 6.38
C ILE A 43 -3.55 -4.19 7.45
N ARG A 44 -3.78 -5.18 8.32
CA ARG A 44 -4.72 -5.01 9.45
C ARG A 44 -4.29 -3.86 10.36
N HIS A 45 -5.22 -3.26 11.09
CA HIS A 45 -4.94 -2.37 12.23
C HIS A 45 -4.87 -3.19 13.53
N PRO A 46 -4.13 -2.78 14.59
CA PRO A 46 -3.19 -1.65 14.73
C PRO A 46 -1.76 -2.02 14.31
N LEU A 47 -0.90 -1.05 13.99
CA LEU A 47 0.53 -1.33 13.72
C LEU A 47 1.45 -0.92 14.88
N SER A 48 1.24 0.28 15.46
CA SER A 48 2.18 0.90 16.39
C SER A 48 2.33 0.22 17.75
N SER A 49 1.37 -0.61 18.16
CA SER A 49 1.34 -1.29 19.45
C SER A 49 1.76 -2.76 19.38
N LEU A 50 2.17 -3.24 18.21
CA LEU A 50 2.46 -4.65 17.98
C LEU A 50 3.83 -5.04 18.50
N THR A 51 3.92 -6.29 18.99
CA THR A 51 5.18 -6.99 19.21
C THR A 51 5.86 -7.35 17.88
N ALA A 52 7.15 -7.70 17.93
CA ALA A 52 7.89 -8.14 16.75
C ALA A 52 7.25 -9.36 16.05
N THR A 53 6.70 -10.30 16.83
CA THR A 53 6.02 -11.49 16.29
C THR A 53 4.73 -11.11 15.55
N GLU A 54 3.97 -10.16 16.08
CA GLU A 54 2.75 -9.68 15.42
C GLU A 54 3.07 -8.86 14.17
N ILE A 55 4.18 -8.08 14.18
CA ILE A 55 4.69 -7.40 12.99
C ILE A 55 5.05 -8.40 11.89
N ALA A 56 5.67 -9.53 12.23
CA ALA A 56 5.95 -10.59 11.25
C ALA A 56 4.67 -11.10 10.55
N GLY A 57 3.56 -11.18 11.28
CA GLY A 57 2.25 -11.48 10.70
C GLY A 57 1.79 -10.42 9.69
N ARG A 58 2.06 -9.13 9.94
CA ARG A 58 1.73 -8.04 9.00
C ARG A 58 2.60 -8.04 7.75
N ILE A 59 3.86 -8.45 7.89
CA ILE A 59 4.74 -8.63 6.73
C ILE A 59 4.19 -9.75 5.85
N ALA A 60 3.77 -10.88 6.44
CA ALA A 60 3.16 -11.98 5.69
C ALA A 60 1.89 -11.55 4.93
N ASP A 61 1.05 -10.70 5.53
CA ASP A 61 -0.12 -10.12 4.87
C ASP A 61 0.28 -9.18 3.70
N ALA A 62 1.38 -8.43 3.85
CA ALA A 62 1.79 -7.37 2.91
C ALA A 62 2.54 -7.88 1.67
N VAL A 63 3.45 -8.84 1.83
CA VAL A 63 4.38 -9.25 0.75
C VAL A 63 3.68 -9.64 -0.56
N PRO A 64 2.65 -10.50 -0.57
CA PRO A 64 1.96 -10.86 -1.81
C PRO A 64 1.28 -9.67 -2.50
N GLN A 65 0.76 -8.72 -1.70
CA GLN A 65 0.15 -7.50 -2.22
C GLN A 65 1.19 -6.55 -2.81
N ILE A 66 2.36 -6.43 -2.16
CA ILE A 66 3.49 -5.60 -2.65
C ILE A 66 3.92 -6.10 -4.04
N GLU A 67 4.14 -7.42 -4.17
CA GLU A 67 4.51 -8.02 -5.45
C GLU A 67 3.44 -7.77 -6.53
N SER A 68 2.16 -7.91 -6.18
CA SER A 68 1.04 -7.63 -7.09
C SER A 68 1.00 -6.17 -7.54
N VAL A 69 1.21 -5.23 -6.62
CA VAL A 69 1.25 -3.78 -6.92
C VAL A 69 2.41 -3.46 -7.85
N TRP A 70 3.61 -4.01 -7.62
CA TRP A 70 4.75 -3.77 -8.50
C TRP A 70 4.57 -4.34 -9.90
N LEU A 71 3.88 -5.48 -10.03
CA LEU A 71 3.69 -6.14 -11.31
C LEU A 71 2.49 -5.62 -12.10
N THR A 72 1.47 -5.09 -11.43
CA THR A 72 0.16 -4.80 -12.05
C THR A 72 -0.43 -3.44 -11.70
N GLY A 73 0.16 -2.73 -10.72
CA GLY A 73 -0.44 -1.56 -10.07
C GLY A 73 -1.57 -1.91 -9.10
N LYS A 74 -2.05 -3.16 -9.07
CA LYS A 74 -3.19 -3.60 -8.25
C LYS A 74 -2.75 -4.41 -7.05
N ALA A 75 -3.45 -4.24 -5.93
CA ALA A 75 -3.22 -5.06 -4.75
C ALA A 75 -3.91 -6.42 -4.96
N ALA A 76 -3.26 -7.50 -4.53
CA ALA A 76 -3.86 -8.84 -4.61
C ALA A 76 -5.15 -8.87 -3.77
N SER A 77 -6.25 -9.29 -4.40
CA SER A 77 -7.57 -9.48 -3.79
C SER A 77 -7.70 -10.80 -3.05
#